data_AF-A0A3B8Y2D8-F1
#
_entry.id   AF-A0A3B8Y2D8-F1
#
_cell.length_a   1.000
_cell.length_b   1.000
_cell.length_c   1.000
_cell.angle_alpha   90.00
_cell.angle_beta   90.00
_cell.angle_gamma   90.00
#
_symmetry.space_group_name_H-M   'P 1'
#
loop_
_entity.id
_entity.type
_entity.pdbx_description
1 polymer ?
#
loop_
_entity_poly.entity_id
_entity_poly.type
_entity_poly.pdbx_seq_one_letter_code
_entity_poly.pdbx_strand_id
1 'polypeptide(L)' 'LETPLTESPATLINPQVPIGIIPILRAGLALLDGAQTLLPLASIYHLGLVR' A
#
# COMPACT_ATOMS: atom_id res chain seq x y z
N LEU A 1 0.36 19.44 13.62
CA LEU A 1 -1.03 18.94 13.67
C LEU A 1 -1.59 19.22 15.04
N GLU A 2 -2.87 19.56 15.12
CA GLU A 2 -3.54 19.87 16.38
C GLU A 2 -4.00 18.56 17.06
N THR A 3 -3.65 18.41 18.33
CA THR A 3 -4.11 17.31 19.19
C THR A 3 -5.12 17.86 20.19
N PRO A 4 -5.84 17.00 20.95
CA PRO A 4 -6.79 17.48 21.97
C PRO A 4 -6.17 18.37 23.06
N LEU A 5 -4.84 18.38 23.22
CA LEU A 5 -4.15 19.18 24.23
C LEU A 5 -3.40 20.38 23.65
N THR A 6 -2.71 20.21 22.51
CA THR A 6 -1.89 21.25 21.89
C THR A 6 -1.44 20.87 20.46
N GLU A 7 -0.80 21.78 19.75
CA GLU A 7 -0.10 21.49 18.50
C GLU A 7 1.14 20.62 18.75
N SER A 8 1.31 19.59 17.91
CA SER A 8 2.48 18.70 17.94
C SER A 8 3.05 18.48 16.53
N PRO A 9 4.38 18.37 16.36
CA PRO A 9 4.97 17.90 15.12
C PRO A 9 4.63 16.41 14.90
N ALA A 10 4.49 16.01 13.65
CA ALA A 10 4.52 14.60 13.24
C ALA A 10 4.95 14.48 11.78
N THR A 11 5.36 13.28 11.40
CA THR A 11 5.67 12.91 10.03
C THR A 11 4.49 12.15 9.45
N LEU A 12 4.04 12.55 8.26
CA LEU A 12 2.92 11.92 7.57
C LEU A 12 3.42 11.26 6.29
N ILE A 13 2.86 10.10 5.98
CA ILE A 13 3.02 9.46 4.67
C ILE A 13 2.00 10.12 3.73
N ASN A 14 2.43 10.63 2.59
CA ASN A 14 1.51 11.18 1.59
C ASN A 14 0.79 10.04 0.85
N PRO A 15 -0.53 9.83 1.07
CA PRO A 15 -1.26 8.74 0.45
C PRO A 15 -1.57 8.99 -1.04
N GLN A 16 -1.36 10.22 -1.54
CA GLN A 16 -1.61 10.59 -2.94
C GLN A 16 -0.44 10.24 -3.87
N VAL A 17 0.72 9.85 -3.32
CA VAL A 17 1.83 9.34 -4.12
C VAL A 17 1.36 8.03 -4.77
N PRO A 18 1.34 7.92 -6.11
CA PRO A 18 0.85 6.72 -6.77
C PRO A 18 1.80 5.55 -6.51
N ILE A 19 1.24 4.44 -6.00
CA ILE A 19 1.95 3.19 -5.74
C ILE A 19 1.29 2.08 -6.55
N GLY A 20 2.10 1.28 -7.26
CA GLY A 20 1.67 0.07 -7.94
C GLY A 20 2.16 -1.19 -7.22
N ILE A 21 1.29 -2.17 -7.04
CA ILE A 21 1.64 -3.50 -6.51
C ILE A 21 1.44 -4.52 -7.63
N ILE A 22 2.50 -5.27 -7.96
CA ILE A 22 2.47 -6.30 -9.00
C ILE A 22 2.80 -7.68 -8.41
N PRO A 23 1.83 -8.43 -7.87
CA PRO A 23 2.03 -9.82 -7.49
C PRO A 23 2.41 -10.70 -8.70
N ILE A 24 3.41 -11.56 -8.48
CA ILE A 24 3.74 -12.64 -9.41
C ILE A 24 2.84 -13.84 -9.10
N LEU A 25 2.10 -14.31 -10.09
CA LEU A 25 1.17 -15.42 -9.90
C LEU A 25 1.90 -16.77 -9.78
N ARG A 26 1.40 -17.71 -8.96
CA ARG A 26 0.25 -17.57 -8.04
C ARG A 26 0.64 -17.16 -6.63
N ALA A 27 1.88 -17.43 -6.23
CA ALA A 27 2.33 -17.30 -4.85
C ALA A 27 2.23 -15.85 -4.33
N GLY A 28 2.44 -14.86 -5.19
CA GLY A 28 2.34 -13.45 -4.82
C GLY A 28 0.93 -13.01 -4.39
N LEU A 29 -0.13 -13.78 -4.71
CA LEU A 29 -1.49 -13.45 -4.32
C LEU A 29 -1.69 -13.53 -2.81
N ALA A 30 -1.05 -14.49 -2.13
CA ALA A 30 -1.16 -14.63 -0.67
C ALA A 30 -0.57 -13.44 0.11
N LEU A 31 0.38 -12.71 -0.49
CA LEU A 31 0.97 -11.51 0.10
C LEU A 31 0.14 -10.25 -0.18
N LEU A 32 -0.71 -10.28 -1.21
CA LEU A 32 -1.50 -9.13 -1.63
C LEU A 32 -2.52 -8.71 -0.56
N ASP A 33 -3.16 -9.68 0.10
CA ASP A 33 -4.20 -9.41 1.11
C ASP A 33 -3.67 -8.54 2.27
N GLY A 34 -2.46 -8.84 2.76
CA GLY A 34 -1.80 -8.04 3.79
C GLY A 34 -1.34 -6.67 3.26
N ALA A 35 -0.81 -6.64 2.03
CA ALA A 35 -0.34 -5.40 1.42
C ALA A 35 -1.47 -4.40 1.16
N GLN A 36 -2.66 -4.87 0.72
CA GLN A 36 -3.81 -4.02 0.43
C GLN A 36 -4.39 -3.38 1.70
N THR A 37 -4.29 -4.04 2.85
CA THR A 37 -4.68 -3.46 4.14
C THR A 37 -3.81 -2.26 4.52
N LEU A 38 -2.52 -2.30 4.19
CA LEU A 38 -1.57 -1.21 4.48
C LEU A 38 -1.60 -0.09 3.42
N LEU A 39 -1.79 -0.44 2.15
CA LEU A 39 -1.75 0.47 1.01
C LEU A 39 -3.05 0.38 0.19
N PRO A 40 -4.19 0.82 0.75
CA PRO A 40 -5.51 0.63 0.12
C PRO A 40 -5.69 1.39 -1.20
N LEU A 41 -4.89 2.44 -1.42
CA LEU A 41 -4.94 3.27 -2.63
C LEU A 41 -3.98 2.78 -3.72
N ALA A 42 -3.22 1.72 -3.49
CA ALA A 42 -2.30 1.22 -4.49
C ALA A 42 -3.05 0.59 -5.67
N SER A 43 -2.61 0.88 -6.89
CA SER A 43 -3.10 0.21 -8.09
C SER A 43 -2.54 -1.21 -8.16
N ILE A 44 -3.41 -2.19 -8.41
CA ILE A 44 -3.02 -3.62 -8.44
C ILE A 44 -2.96 -4.09 -9.88
N TYR A 45 -1.82 -4.67 -10.28
CA TYR A 45 -1.61 -5.32 -11.57
C TYR A 45 -1.15 -6.76 -11.34
N HIS A 46 -1.51 -7.71 -12.20
CA HIS A 46 -1.11 -9.11 -12.01
C HIS A 46 -0.13 -9.54 -13.08
N LEU A 47 0.99 -10.14 -12.68
CA LEU A 47 1.97 -10.70 -13.61
C LEU A 47 1.93 -12.23 -13.56
N GLY A 48 1.47 -12.84 -14.64
CA GLY A 48 1.54 -14.29 -14.85
C GLY A 48 2.75 -14.65 -15.71
N LEU A 49 3.56 -15.61 -15.25
CA LEU A 49 4.67 -16.17 -16.01
C LEU A 49 4.38 -17.64 -16.31
N VAL A 50 4.62 -18.06 -17.55
CA VAL A 50 4.52 -19.44 -18.00
C VAL A 50 5.88 -19.87 -18.56
N ARG A 51 6.18 -21.17 -18.51
CA ARG A 51 7.36 -21.73 -19.17
C ARG A 51 6.96 -22.30 -20.52
#